data_AF-A0A2V8G8F7-F1
#
_entry.id   AF-A0A2V8G8F7-F1
#
_cell.length_a   1.000
_cell.length_b   1.000
_cell.length_c   1.000
_cell.angle_alpha   90.00
_cell.angle_beta   90.00
_cell.angle_gamma   90.00
#
_symmetry.space_group_name_H-M   'P 1'
#
loop_
_entity.id
_entity.type
_entity.pdbx_description
1 polymer ?
#
loop_
_entity_poly.entity_id
_entity_poly.type
_entity_poly.pdbx_seq_one_letter_code
_entity_poly.pdbx_strand_id
1 'polypeptide(L)'
;MKRQKKHVRVYLACTVRGDRGGVEAGRAICRLLQDHGHEVLTTHLLADDVNEAESRLTVEDVYRRDVEWLSGCDVLVAEASGSSYGVGFEVGYVLGRAGVSGQQVVLVYDAARHHAISR
;
A
#
# COMPACT_ATOMS: atom_id res chain seq x y z
N MET A 1 -15.79 27.20 -7.27
CA MET A 1 -14.37 27.02 -6.90
C MET A 1 -13.91 25.64 -7.36
N LYS A 2 -12.96 25.54 -8.30
CA LYS A 2 -12.34 24.26 -8.65
C LYS A 2 -11.35 23.89 -7.54
N ARG A 3 -11.57 22.79 -6.82
CA ARG A 3 -10.58 22.23 -5.88
C ARG A 3 -9.27 22.03 -6.65
N GLN A 4 -8.19 22.69 -6.23
CA GLN A 4 -6.85 22.36 -6.72
C GLN A 4 -6.57 20.90 -6.37
N LYS A 5 -6.19 20.09 -7.36
CA LYS A 5 -5.76 18.71 -7.12
C LYS A 5 -4.41 18.77 -6.40
N LYS A 6 -4.37 18.35 -5.14
CA LYS A 6 -3.14 18.24 -4.35
C LYS A 6 -2.35 17.02 -4.86
N HIS A 7 -1.07 17.18 -5.17
CA HIS A 7 -0.15 16.07 -5.38
C HIS A 7 0.13 15.38 -4.05
N VAL A 8 0.11 14.05 -4.02
CA VAL A 8 0.19 13.25 -2.78
C VAL A 8 1.12 12.06 -3.04
N ARG A 9 1.98 11.74 -2.07
CA ARG A 9 2.80 10.52 -2.04
C ARG A 9 2.03 9.41 -1.35
N VAL A 10 1.77 8.34 -2.07
CA VAL A 10 0.96 7.21 -1.61
C VAL A 10 1.83 5.99 -1.39
N TYR A 11 1.76 5.42 -0.19
CA TYR A 11 2.18 4.05 0.04
C TYR A 11 1.00 3.13 -0.26
N LEU A 12 1.06 2.36 -1.35
CA LEU A 12 0.02 1.40 -1.70
C LEU A 12 0.40 0.02 -1.18
N ALA A 13 -0.29 -0.41 -0.13
CA ALA A 13 -0.14 -1.72 0.48
C ALA A 13 -1.11 -2.72 -0.17
N CYS A 14 -0.62 -3.90 -0.54
CA CYS A 14 -1.46 -5.02 -0.95
C CYS A 14 -0.74 -6.34 -0.67
N THR A 15 -1.49 -7.45 -0.65
CA THR A 15 -0.89 -8.77 -0.49
C THR A 15 -0.16 -9.17 -1.78
N VAL A 16 1.17 -9.05 -1.78
CA VAL A 16 2.01 -9.40 -2.95
C VAL A 16 2.33 -10.90 -3.00
N ARG A 17 2.49 -11.54 -1.83
CA ARG A 17 2.79 -12.98 -1.71
C ARG A 17 1.58 -13.72 -1.15
N GLY A 18 1.16 -14.81 -1.79
CA GLY A 18 0.01 -15.63 -1.41
C GLY A 18 -1.16 -15.47 -2.38
N ASP A 19 -2.10 -14.59 -2.07
CA ASP A 19 -3.31 -14.35 -2.87
C ASP A 19 -3.05 -13.34 -4.01
N ARG A 20 -3.07 -13.80 -5.26
CA ARG A 20 -2.88 -12.94 -6.45
C ARG A 20 -4.02 -11.96 -6.69
N GLY A 21 -5.20 -12.17 -6.09
CA GLY A 21 -6.32 -11.23 -6.21
C GLY A 21 -5.98 -9.83 -5.66
N GLY A 22 -5.14 -9.76 -4.63
CA GLY A 22 -4.67 -8.49 -4.08
C GLY A 22 -3.79 -7.69 -5.04
N VAL A 23 -3.01 -8.37 -5.90
CA VAL A 23 -2.12 -7.72 -6.88
C VAL A 23 -2.91 -7.08 -8.01
N GLU A 24 -3.96 -7.74 -8.52
CA GLU A 24 -4.81 -7.19 -9.57
C GLU A 24 -5.58 -5.95 -9.10
N ALA A 25 -6.18 -6.02 -7.90
CA ALA A 25 -6.81 -4.87 -7.27
C ALA A 25 -5.79 -3.75 -7.00
N GLY A 26 -4.60 -4.09 -6.50
CA GLY A 26 -3.49 -3.15 -6.31
C GLY A 26 -3.09 -2.44 -7.61
N ARG A 27 -2.97 -3.16 -8.74
CA ARG A 27 -2.69 -2.57 -10.06
C ARG A 27 -3.78 -1.58 -10.49
N ALA A 28 -5.05 -1.90 -10.28
CA ALA A 28 -6.16 -1.01 -10.61
C ALA A 28 -6.13 0.27 -9.77
N ILE A 29 -5.91 0.14 -8.45
CA ILE A 29 -5.78 1.28 -7.52
C ILE A 29 -4.57 2.14 -7.90
N CYS A 30 -3.43 1.53 -8.18
CA CYS A 30 -2.19 2.22 -8.57
C CYS A 30 -2.41 3.10 -9.82
N ARG A 31 -3.00 2.53 -10.88
CA ARG A 31 -3.34 3.27 -12.11
C ARG A 31 -4.25 4.45 -11.82
N LEU A 32 -5.31 4.25 -11.05
CA LEU A 32 -6.25 5.32 -10.69
C LEU A 32 -5.56 6.46 -9.94
N LEU A 33 -4.69 6.15 -8.97
CA LEU A 33 -3.93 7.16 -8.22
C LEU A 33 -2.99 7.95 -9.13
N GLN A 34 -2.27 7.28 -10.02
CA GLN A 34 -1.36 7.90 -10.98
C GLN A 34 -2.10 8.77 -12.00
N ASP A 35 -3.24 8.31 -12.54
CA ASP A 35 -4.10 9.07 -13.44
C ASP A 35 -4.65 10.35 -12.79
N HIS A 36 -4.78 10.34 -11.47
CA HIS A 36 -5.17 11.51 -10.69
C HIS A 36 -4.00 12.46 -10.36
N GLY A 37 -2.77 12.11 -10.72
CA GLY A 37 -1.57 12.91 -10.50
C GLY A 37 -0.91 12.69 -9.15
N HIS A 38 -1.07 11.50 -8.55
CA HIS A 38 -0.41 11.12 -7.31
C HIS A 38 0.80 10.21 -7.57
N GLU A 39 1.81 10.29 -6.70
CA GLU A 39 3.00 9.43 -6.74
C GLU A 39 2.72 8.16 -5.93
N VAL A 40 2.93 6.98 -6.51
CA VAL A 40 2.77 5.69 -5.80
C VAL A 40 4.14 5.05 -5.59
N LEU A 41 4.60 5.01 -4.34
CA LEU A 41 5.96 4.59 -3.97
C LEU A 41 6.22 3.11 -4.24
N THR A 42 5.16 2.28 -4.16
CA THR A 42 5.23 0.82 -4.24
C THR A 42 4.91 0.27 -5.64
N THR A 43 4.91 1.10 -6.68
CA THR A 43 4.51 0.70 -8.05
C THR A 43 5.26 -0.55 -8.56
N HIS A 44 6.56 -0.65 -8.30
CA HIS A 44 7.41 -1.76 -8.72
C HIS A 44 7.04 -3.10 -8.04
N LEU A 45 6.43 -3.07 -6.85
CA LEU A 45 5.97 -4.27 -6.15
C LEU A 45 4.76 -4.93 -6.84
N LEU A 46 4.12 -4.22 -7.76
CA LEU A 46 2.99 -4.72 -8.55
C LEU A 46 3.43 -5.35 -9.87
N ALA A 47 4.73 -5.37 -10.20
CA ALA A 47 5.24 -5.95 -11.43
C ALA A 47 5.21 -7.50 -11.39
N ASP A 48 5.13 -8.14 -12.56
CA ASP A 48 5.08 -9.61 -12.65
C ASP A 48 6.39 -10.28 -12.20
N ASP A 49 7.52 -9.57 -12.30
CA ASP A 49 8.87 -10.00 -11.92
C ASP A 49 9.25 -9.63 -10.48
N VAL A 50 8.30 -9.13 -9.66
CA VAL A 50 8.56 -8.67 -8.28
C VAL A 50 9.29 -9.71 -7.44
N ASN A 51 8.97 -11.00 -7.58
CA ASN A 51 9.62 -12.04 -6.80
C ASN A 51 11.11 -12.19 -7.13
N GLU A 52 11.49 -12.01 -8.41
CA GLU A 52 12.88 -12.04 -8.81
C GLU A 52 13.60 -10.78 -8.32
N ALA A 53 12.99 -9.60 -8.48
CA ALA A 53 13.55 -8.34 -8.01
C ALA A 53 13.79 -8.36 -6.49
N GLU A 54 12.79 -8.78 -5.70
CA GLU A 54 12.87 -8.84 -4.25
C GLU A 54 13.80 -9.94 -3.74
N SER A 55 14.02 -11.02 -4.51
CA SER A 55 14.94 -12.11 -4.10
C SER A 55 16.41 -11.68 -3.99
N ARG A 56 16.75 -10.53 -4.59
CA ARG A 56 18.09 -9.93 -4.55
C ARG A 56 18.33 -9.09 -3.30
N LEU A 57 17.30 -8.84 -2.50
CA LEU A 57 17.36 -8.03 -1.28
C LEU A 57 17.32 -8.93 -0.04
N THR A 58 18.01 -8.50 1.01
CA THR A 58 17.86 -9.13 2.33
C THR A 58 16.53 -8.71 2.97
N VAL A 59 16.05 -9.49 3.94
CA VAL A 59 14.85 -9.15 4.71
C VAL A 59 15.01 -7.79 5.41
N GLU A 60 16.22 -7.48 5.90
CA GLU A 60 16.53 -6.21 6.55
C GLU A 60 16.48 -5.03 5.57
N ASP A 61 16.98 -5.23 4.34
CA ASP A 61 16.93 -4.20 3.30
C ASP A 61 15.49 -3.87 2.90
N VAL A 62 14.65 -4.90 2.72
CA VAL A 62 13.21 -4.73 2.44
C VAL A 62 12.54 -3.98 3.58
N TYR A 63 12.75 -4.41 4.83
CA TYR A 63 12.17 -3.76 6.00
C TYR A 63 12.56 -2.27 6.09
N ARG A 64 13.85 -1.95 5.97
CA ARG A 64 14.33 -0.57 6.07
C ARG A 64 13.74 0.32 4.97
N ARG A 65 13.76 -0.15 3.73
CA ARG A 65 13.18 0.53 2.57
C ARG A 65 11.69 0.81 2.75
N ASP A 66 10.94 -0.20 3.15
CA ASP A 66 9.49 -0.10 3.30
C ASP A 66 9.15 0.88 4.45
N VAL A 67 9.89 0.83 5.57
CA VAL A 67 9.78 1.79 6.68
C VAL A 67 10.10 3.22 6.25
N GLU A 68 11.12 3.43 5.40
CA GLU A 68 11.45 4.73 4.84
C GLU A 68 10.30 5.28 3.98
N TRP A 69 9.69 4.45 3.12
CA TRP A 69 8.53 4.86 2.34
C TRP A 69 7.29 5.12 3.19
N LEU A 70 6.99 4.27 4.16
CA LEU A 70 5.91 4.48 5.13
C LEU A 70 6.09 5.77 5.92
N SER A 71 7.33 6.19 6.18
CA SER A 71 7.64 7.45 6.87
C SER A 71 7.57 8.67 5.94
N GLY A 72 7.80 8.46 4.64
CA GLY A 72 7.81 9.52 3.64
C GLY A 72 6.48 9.76 2.91
N CYS A 73 5.49 8.87 3.05
CA CYS A 73 4.20 9.03 2.37
C CYS A 73 3.27 10.02 3.10
N ASP A 74 2.38 10.67 2.35
CA ASP A 74 1.30 11.48 2.93
C ASP A 74 0.12 10.61 3.39
N VAL A 75 -0.15 9.54 2.64
CA VAL A 75 -1.25 8.61 2.88
C VAL A 75 -0.83 7.18 2.57
N LEU A 76 -1.27 6.25 3.41
CA LEU A 76 -1.25 4.83 3.11
C LEU A 76 -2.62 4.43 2.57
N VAL A 77 -2.64 3.77 1.42
CA VAL A 77 -3.83 3.11 0.87
C VAL A 77 -3.58 1.61 0.94
N ALA A 78 -4.45 0.87 1.62
CA ALA A 78 -4.31 -0.57 1.78
C ALA A 78 -5.46 -1.31 1.08
N GLU A 79 -5.11 -2.24 0.20
CA GLU A 79 -6.03 -3.30 -0.25
C GLU A 79 -6.07 -4.38 0.84
N ALA A 80 -7.21 -4.50 1.50
CA ALA A 80 -7.41 -5.27 2.72
C ALA A 80 -8.45 -6.39 2.56
N SER A 81 -8.69 -6.87 1.33
CA SER A 81 -9.58 -8.01 1.06
C SER A 81 -9.02 -9.35 1.54
N GLY A 82 -7.70 -9.43 1.74
CA GLY A 82 -7.00 -10.59 2.27
C GLY A 82 -6.35 -10.32 3.62
N SER A 83 -6.19 -11.36 4.45
CA SER A 83 -5.40 -11.27 5.67
C SER A 83 -3.90 -11.30 5.33
N SER A 84 -3.16 -10.28 5.77
CA SER A 84 -1.72 -10.15 5.52
C SER A 84 -1.03 -9.52 6.73
N TYR A 85 -0.02 -10.21 7.26
CA TYR A 85 0.82 -9.68 8.34
C TYR A 85 1.55 -8.41 7.93
N GLY A 86 2.04 -8.34 6.69
CA GLY A 86 2.73 -7.16 6.16
C GLY A 86 1.80 -5.95 6.12
N VAL A 87 0.64 -6.10 5.49
CA VAL A 87 -0.36 -5.02 5.40
C VAL A 87 -0.81 -4.56 6.80
N GLY A 88 -1.04 -5.50 7.71
CA GLY A 88 -1.41 -5.19 9.09
C GLY A 88 -0.32 -4.40 9.83
N PHE A 89 0.95 -4.79 9.69
CA PHE A 89 2.08 -4.07 10.25
C PHE A 89 2.17 -2.65 9.68
N GLU A 90 2.10 -2.49 8.36
CA GLU A 90 2.19 -1.20 7.66
C GLU A 90 1.09 -0.23 8.12
N VAL A 91 -0.16 -0.71 8.18
CA VAL A 91 -1.31 0.06 8.69
C VAL A 91 -1.09 0.48 10.14
N GLY A 92 -0.70 -0.47 11.01
CA GLY A 92 -0.44 -0.19 12.42
C GLY A 92 0.70 0.82 12.62
N TYR A 93 1.76 0.72 11.81
CA TYR A 93 2.92 1.61 11.85
C TYR A 93 2.57 3.07 11.50
N VAL A 94 1.71 3.28 10.49
CA VAL A 94 1.24 4.62 10.13
C VAL A 94 0.27 5.16 11.18
N LEU A 95 -0.75 4.38 11.58
CA LEU A 95 -1.72 4.80 12.58
C LEU A 95 -1.07 5.15 13.93
N GLY A 96 -0.09 4.38 14.38
CA GLY A 96 0.62 4.63 15.63
C GLY A 96 1.39 5.95 15.66
N ARG A 97 1.69 6.53 14.49
CA ARG A 97 2.42 7.81 14.35
C ARG A 97 1.55 8.96 13.86
N ALA A 98 0.32 8.68 13.42
CA ALA A 98 -0.57 9.65 12.77
C ALA A 98 -0.84 10.91 13.62
N GLY A 99 -0.86 10.79 14.95
CA GLY A 99 -1.02 11.94 15.86
C GLY A 99 0.10 12.98 15.78
N VAL A 100 1.30 12.57 15.35
CA VAL A 100 2.47 13.44 15.16
C VAL A 100 2.74 13.72 13.68
N SER A 101 2.62 12.69 12.83
CA SER A 101 2.96 12.80 11.40
C SER A 101 1.85 13.43 10.56
N GLY A 102 0.60 13.41 11.03
CA GLY A 102 -0.58 13.84 10.26
C GLY A 102 -0.92 12.91 9.08
N GLN A 103 -0.23 11.77 8.96
CA GLN A 103 -0.46 10.79 7.90
C GLN A 103 -1.84 10.15 8.05
N GLN A 104 -2.45 9.80 6.92
CA GLN A 104 -3.77 9.17 6.88
C GLN A 104 -3.66 7.73 6.37
N VAL A 105 -4.64 6.90 6.77
CA VAL A 105 -4.80 5.54 6.26
C VAL A 105 -6.17 5.43 5.60
N VAL A 106 -6.20 4.87 4.39
CA VAL A 106 -7.41 4.51 3.65
C VAL A 106 -7.41 3.01 3.42
N LEU A 107 -8.40 2.31 3.97
CA LEU A 107 -8.58 0.88 3.75
C LEU A 107 -9.64 0.67 2.67
N VAL A 108 -9.32 -0.16 1.68
CA VAL A 108 -10.21 -0.57 0.60
C VAL A 108 -10.30 -2.08 0.65
N TYR A 109 -11.51 -2.61 0.50
CA TYR A 109 -11.74 -4.05 0.46
C TYR A 109 -12.88 -4.39 -0.49
N ASP A 110 -12.87 -5.61 -1.00
CA ASP A 110 -13.95 -6.19 -1.78
C ASP A 110 -15.09 -6.58 -0.84
N ALA A 111 -16.22 -5.90 -0.97
CA ALA A 111 -17.42 -6.15 -0.19
C ALA A 111 -17.95 -7.59 -0.36
N ALA A 112 -17.71 -8.24 -1.51
CA ALA A 112 -18.07 -9.64 -1.71
C ALA A 112 -17.26 -10.58 -0.80
N ARG A 113 -16.06 -10.16 -0.38
CA ARG A 113 -15.17 -10.90 0.54
C ARG A 113 -15.35 -10.53 2.00
N HIS A 114 -16.37 -9.76 2.36
CA HIS A 114 -16.62 -9.34 3.75
C HIS A 114 -16.61 -10.50 4.77
N HIS A 115 -17.03 -11.70 4.37
CA HIS A 115 -17.00 -12.90 5.22
C HIS A 115 -15.59 -13.41 5.56
N ALA A 116 -14.58 -13.04 4.77
CA ALA A 116 -13.18 -13.44 4.91
C ALA A 116 -12.30 -12.33 5.52
N ILE A 117 -12.85 -11.15 5.78
CA ILE A 117 -12.13 -10.03 6.39
C ILE A 117 -11.99 -10.30 7.89
N SER A 118 -10.74 -10.24 8.38
CA SER A 118 -10.45 -10.35 9.81
C SER A 118 -11.06 -9.17 10.57
N ARG A 119 -11.71 -9.46 11.70
CA ARG A 119 -12.26 -8.45 12.62
C ARG A 119 -11.26 -8.08 13.71
#